data_AF-A0A3M4AT31-F1
#
_entry.id   AF-A0A3M4AT31-F1
#
_cell.length_a   1.000
_cell.length_b   1.000
_cell.length_c   1.000
_cell.angle_alpha   90.00
_cell.angle_beta   90.00
_cell.angle_gamma   90.00
#
_symmetry.space_group_name_H-M   'P 1'
#
loop_
_entity.id
_entity.type
_entity.pdbx_description
1 polymer ?
#
loop_
_entity_poly.entity_id
_entity_poly.type
_entity_poly.pdbx_seq_one_letter_code
_entity_poly.pdbx_strand_id
1 'polypeptide(L)'
;MNMRLHQVIVAGSGNRAIADALARNDHLPFASVTALAVDRHNLIREYRRFNFAHMQHHAVVDALINGQGARAEALMREHANATLRYADIFGAGVHERMKVIQRPD
;
A
#
# COMPACT_ATOMS: atom_id res chain seq x y z
N MET A 1 2.99 6.92 -10.72
CA MET A 1 3.46 7.58 -9.47
C MET A 1 4.11 6.56 -8.54
N ASN A 2 3.42 5.47 -8.17
CA ASN A 2 3.96 4.42 -7.28
C ASN A 2 5.39 3.98 -7.64
N MET A 3 5.58 3.30 -8.78
CA MET A 3 6.90 2.73 -9.10
C MET A 3 8.02 3.75 -9.23
N ARG A 4 7.70 4.88 -9.86
CA ARG A 4 8.65 5.98 -10.02
C ARG A 4 9.08 6.55 -8.67
N LEU A 5 8.18 6.69 -7.70
CA LEU A 5 8.53 7.18 -6.37
C LEU A 5 9.47 6.22 -5.65
N HIS A 6 9.13 4.94 -5.60
CA HIS A 6 9.98 3.92 -4.97
C HIS A 6 11.39 3.89 -5.60
N GLN A 7 11.48 3.93 -6.93
CA GLN A 7 12.75 3.98 -7.64
C GLN A 7 13.57 5.24 -7.29
N VAL A 8 12.92 6.41 -7.21
CA VAL A 8 13.60 7.67 -6.88
C VAL A 8 14.12 7.65 -5.44
N ILE A 9 13.37 7.10 -4.47
CA ILE A 9 13.83 6.98 -3.07
C ILE A 9 15.09 6.12 -3.01
N VAL A 10 15.09 4.97 -3.68
CA VAL A 10 16.24 4.05 -3.71
C VAL A 10 17.44 4.70 -4.39
N ALA A 11 17.24 5.32 -5.56
CA ALA A 11 18.31 6.02 -6.29
C ALA A 11 18.89 7.19 -5.48
N GLY A 12 18.01 7.94 -4.79
CA GLY A 12 18.40 9.07 -3.93
C GLY A 12 19.24 8.67 -2.72
N SER A 13 19.22 7.40 -2.30
CA SER A 13 20.10 6.92 -1.22
C SER A 13 21.58 6.90 -1.61
N GLY A 14 21.91 6.89 -2.91
CA GLY A 14 23.28 6.73 -3.40
C GLY A 14 23.94 5.39 -3.05
N ASN A 15 23.18 4.44 -2.48
CA ASN A 15 23.72 3.18 -1.96
C ASN A 15 23.32 2.00 -2.86
N ARG A 16 24.28 1.52 -3.65
CA ARG A 16 24.07 0.38 -4.56
C ARG A 16 23.68 -0.91 -3.85
N ALA A 17 24.16 -1.14 -2.63
CA ALA A 17 23.82 -2.35 -1.88
C ALA A 17 22.33 -2.40 -1.50
N ILE A 18 21.70 -1.24 -1.24
CA ILE A 18 20.25 -1.16 -0.99
C ILE A 18 19.47 -1.54 -2.25
N ALA A 19 19.87 -1.02 -3.41
CA ALA A 19 19.23 -1.35 -4.69
C ALA A 19 19.34 -2.85 -5.00
N ASP A 20 20.52 -3.45 -4.83
CA ASP A 20 20.75 -4.87 -5.09
C ASP A 20 19.96 -5.77 -4.12
N ALA A 21 19.87 -5.39 -2.85
CA ALA A 21 19.07 -6.11 -1.86
C ALA A 21 17.57 -6.07 -2.16
N LEU A 22 17.05 -4.91 -2.59
CA LEU A 22 15.65 -4.76 -2.99
C LEU A 22 15.33 -5.54 -4.27
N ALA A 23 16.20 -5.52 -5.26
CA ALA A 23 16.03 -6.29 -6.49
C ALA A 23 15.91 -7.81 -6.22
N ARG A 24 16.68 -8.32 -5.25
CA ARG A 24 16.55 -9.72 -4.79
C ARG A 24 15.20 -10.00 -4.12
N ASN A 25 14.70 -9.05 -3.34
CA ASN A 25 13.41 -9.18 -2.66
C ASN A 25 12.22 -9.14 -3.65
N ASP A 26 12.31 -8.33 -4.72
CA ASP A 26 11.30 -8.24 -5.78
C ASP A 26 11.10 -9.56 -6.56
N HIS A 27 12.04 -10.51 -6.48
CA HIS A 27 11.89 -11.85 -7.06
C HIS A 27 10.98 -12.79 -6.25
N LEU A 28 10.54 -12.39 -5.05
CA LEU A 28 9.57 -13.14 -4.27
C LEU A 28 8.14 -12.77 -4.67
N PRO A 29 7.28 -13.75 -5.03
CA PRO A 29 5.87 -13.47 -5.32
C PRO A 29 5.22 -12.81 -4.09
N PHE A 30 4.40 -11.78 -4.33
CA PHE A 30 3.72 -10.94 -3.32
C PHE A 30 4.60 -9.98 -2.51
N ALA A 31 5.94 -10.02 -2.65
CA ALA A 31 6.84 -9.04 -2.03
C ALA A 31 7.06 -7.80 -2.88
N SER A 32 6.78 -7.88 -4.19
CA SER A 32 7.01 -6.76 -5.09
C SER A 32 5.97 -5.66 -4.94
N VAL A 33 6.42 -4.41 -5.04
CA VAL A 33 5.60 -3.20 -5.14
C VAL A 33 4.66 -3.20 -6.37
N THR A 34 4.89 -4.11 -7.31
CA THR A 34 4.05 -4.37 -8.50
C THR A 34 2.96 -5.42 -8.28
N ALA A 35 3.02 -6.20 -7.20
CA ALA A 35 2.08 -7.28 -6.91
C ALA A 35 0.77 -6.73 -6.31
N LEU A 36 0.05 -5.91 -7.08
CA LEU A 36 -1.25 -5.37 -6.69
C LEU A 36 -2.36 -6.28 -7.25
N ALA A 37 -2.95 -7.10 -6.38
CA ALA A 37 -4.18 -7.81 -6.71
C ALA A 37 -5.37 -6.85 -6.64
N VAL A 38 -6.06 -6.65 -7.76
CA VAL A 38 -7.26 -5.79 -7.86
C VAL A 38 -8.51 -6.66 -7.84
N ASP A 39 -9.39 -6.44 -6.87
CA ASP A 39 -10.72 -7.03 -6.87
C ASP A 39 -11.66 -6.27 -7.83
N ARG A 40 -11.90 -6.84 -9.01
CA ARG A 40 -12.78 -6.24 -10.01
C ARG A 40 -14.26 -6.23 -9.61
N HIS A 41 -14.64 -7.02 -8.61
CA HIS A 41 -16.02 -7.05 -8.11
C HIS A 41 -16.31 -5.93 -7.10
N ASN A 42 -15.26 -5.24 -6.60
CA ASN A 42 -15.41 -4.15 -5.64
C ASN A 42 -14.47 -2.97 -5.91
N LEU A 43 -14.67 -2.32 -7.06
CA LEU A 43 -13.83 -1.20 -7.52
C LEU A 43 -13.85 0.02 -6.58
N ILE A 44 -14.93 0.25 -5.82
CA ILE A 44 -15.02 1.37 -4.87
C ILE A 44 -14.03 1.16 -3.71
N ARG A 45 -13.99 -0.06 -3.17
CA ARG A 45 -13.03 -0.45 -2.13
C ARG A 45 -11.59 -0.36 -2.64
N GLU A 46 -11.35 -0.85 -3.85
CA GLU A 46 -10.04 -0.78 -4.50
C GLU A 46 -9.58 0.67 -4.70
N TYR A 47 -10.47 1.55 -5.16
CA TYR A 47 -10.20 2.97 -5.28
C TYR A 47 -9.80 3.59 -3.93
N ARG A 48 -10.54 3.33 -2.86
CA ARG A 48 -10.22 3.84 -1.52
C ARG A 48 -8.85 3.37 -1.03
N ARG A 49 -8.55 2.08 -1.24
CA ARG A 49 -7.24 1.49 -0.90
C ARG A 49 -6.11 2.20 -1.65
N PHE A 50 -6.24 2.38 -2.97
CA PHE A 50 -5.22 3.05 -3.77
C PHE A 50 -5.10 4.54 -3.49
N ASN A 51 -6.22 5.22 -3.22
CA ASN A 51 -6.21 6.62 -2.84
C ASN A 51 -5.48 6.84 -1.51
N PHE A 52 -5.72 5.99 -0.51
CA PHE A 52 -5.00 6.04 0.76
C PHE A 52 -3.49 5.82 0.57
N ALA A 53 -3.11 4.78 -0.18
CA ALA A 53 -1.71 4.51 -0.53
C ALA A 53 -1.05 5.71 -1.23
N HIS A 54 -1.77 6.38 -2.13
CA HIS A 54 -1.31 7.60 -2.80
C HIS A 54 -1.12 8.78 -1.85
N MET A 55 -2.01 8.96 -0.86
CA MET A 55 -1.83 10.00 0.16
C MET A 55 -0.62 9.72 1.07
N GLN A 56 -0.35 8.45 1.38
CA GLN A 56 0.86 8.08 2.12
C GLN A 56 2.13 8.42 1.33
N HIS A 57 2.14 8.27 0.01
CA HIS A 57 3.27 8.70 -0.83
C HIS A 57 3.57 10.20 -0.66
N HIS A 58 2.55 11.06 -0.64
CA HIS A 58 2.74 12.49 -0.38
C HIS A 58 3.31 12.77 1.02
N ALA A 59 2.81 12.07 2.03
CA ALA A 59 3.33 12.19 3.40
C ALA A 59 4.80 11.75 3.52
N VAL A 60 5.21 10.72 2.78
CA VAL A 60 6.60 10.28 2.71
C VAL A 60 7.47 11.34 2.04
N VAL A 61 7.04 11.91 0.92
CA VAL A 61 7.78 12.99 0.23
C VAL A 61 7.96 14.20 1.14
N ASP A 62 6.90 14.61 1.83
CA ASP A 62 6.95 15.68 2.83
C ASP A 62 7.97 15.38 3.94
N ALA A 63 7.94 14.17 4.52
CA ALA A 63 8.89 13.76 5.55
C ALA A 63 10.35 13.78 5.03
N LEU A 64 10.58 13.33 3.80
CA LEU A 64 11.91 13.33 3.17
C LEU A 64 12.43 14.75 2.93
N ILE A 65 11.60 15.66 2.40
CA ILE A 65 11.98 17.07 2.15
C ILE A 65 12.35 17.77 3.47
N ASN A 66 11.65 17.45 4.55
CA ASN A 66 11.90 18.04 5.87
C ASN A 66 13.00 17.30 6.68
N GLY A 67 13.71 16.32 6.09
CA GLY A 67 14.79 15.59 6.76
C GLY A 67 14.33 14.65 7.90
N GLN A 68 13.05 14.28 7.92
CA GLN A 68 12.45 13.49 9.00
C GLN A 68 12.58 11.98 8.73
N GLY A 69 13.82 11.46 8.78
CA GLY A 69 14.12 10.07 8.41
C GLY A 69 13.29 9.00 9.13
N ALA A 70 13.16 9.10 10.47
CA ALA A 70 12.36 8.16 11.25
C ALA A 70 10.88 8.15 10.87
N ARG A 71 10.31 9.33 10.56
CA ARG A 71 8.92 9.46 10.10
C ARG A 71 8.77 8.85 8.70
N ALA A 72 9.69 9.13 7.80
CA ALA A 72 9.68 8.58 6.44
C ALA A 72 9.73 7.04 6.46
N GLU A 73 10.60 6.44 7.30
CA GLU A 73 10.66 4.99 7.47
C GLU A 73 9.33 4.44 8.02
N ALA A 74 8.80 5.01 9.10
CA ALA A 74 7.55 4.55 9.70
C ALA A 74 6.38 4.59 8.71
N LEU A 75 6.27 5.66 7.92
CA LEU A 75 5.26 5.80 6.87
C LEU A 75 5.43 4.76 5.76
N MET A 76 6.65 4.48 5.31
CA MET A 76 6.91 3.47 4.27
C MET A 76 6.63 2.05 4.77
N ARG A 77 6.92 1.77 6.04
CA ARG A 77 6.58 0.48 6.67
C ARG A 77 5.06 0.28 6.75
N GLU A 78 4.34 1.33 7.13
CA GLU A 78 2.87 1.30 7.14
C GLU A 78 2.29 1.19 5.73
N HIS A 79 2.89 1.88 4.76
CA HIS A 79 2.50 1.80 3.35
C HIS A 79 2.59 0.38 2.79
N ALA A 80 3.62 -0.38 3.14
CA ALA A 80 3.73 -1.79 2.74
C ALA A 80 2.59 -2.66 3.33
N ASN A 81 2.13 -2.33 4.55
CA ASN A 81 0.99 -3.00 5.19
C ASN A 81 -0.37 -2.56 4.63
N ALA A 82 -0.44 -1.37 4.03
CA ALA A 82 -1.68 -0.80 3.48
C ALA A 82 -2.35 -1.73 2.45
N THR A 83 -1.53 -2.45 1.68
CA THR A 83 -1.97 -3.39 0.66
C THR A 83 -2.68 -4.62 1.25
N LEU A 84 -2.32 -5.04 2.47
CA LEU A 84 -2.81 -6.25 3.12
C LEU A 84 -3.96 -6.01 4.11
N ARG A 85 -3.87 -4.98 4.97
CA ARG A 85 -4.82 -4.79 6.09
C ARG A 85 -5.98 -3.84 5.81
N TYR A 86 -5.77 -2.81 5.00
CA TYR A 86 -6.79 -1.78 4.80
C TYR A 86 -7.85 -2.17 3.80
N ALA A 87 -7.62 -3.26 3.07
CA ALA A 87 -8.63 -3.90 2.27
C ALA A 87 -9.90 -4.18 3.13
N ASP A 88 -9.73 -4.63 4.38
CA ASP A 88 -10.87 -4.92 5.26
C ASP A 88 -11.51 -3.63 5.83
N ILE A 89 -10.68 -2.64 6.19
CA ILE A 89 -11.15 -1.34 6.73
C ILE A 89 -11.95 -0.55 5.68
N PHE A 90 -11.47 -0.50 4.44
CA PHE A 90 -12.18 0.19 3.35
C PHE A 90 -13.36 -0.60 2.77
N GLY A 91 -13.47 -1.89 3.11
CA GLY A 91 -14.60 -2.76 2.76
C GLY A 91 -15.81 -2.63 3.69
N ALA A 92 -15.62 -2.14 4.93
CA ALA A 92 -16.66 -2.06 5.97
C ALA A 92 -17.71 -0.94 5.76
N GLY A 93 -18.00 -0.57 4.52
CA GLY A 93 -18.87 0.56 4.18
C GLY A 93 -20.20 0.23 3.50
N VAL A 94 -20.42 -0.98 2.97
CA VAL A 94 -21.70 -1.36 2.34
C VAL A 94 -21.95 -2.86 2.53
N HIS A 95 -22.38 -3.27 3.72
CA HIS A 95 -23.34 -4.36 3.82
C HIS A 95 -24.53 -3.82 4.60
N GLU A 96 -25.46 -3.31 3.82
CA GLU A 96 -26.89 -3.52 4.02
C GLU A 96 -27.15 -4.72 4.94
N ARG A 97 -27.73 -4.41 6.09
CA ARG A 97 -28.28 -5.32 7.11
C ARG A 97 -28.26 -6.79 6.69
N MET A 98 -27.40 -7.56 7.36
CA MET A 98 -27.51 -9.02 7.47
C MET A 98 -28.96 -9.41 7.77
N LYS A 99 -29.76 -9.72 6.75
CA LYS A 99 -31.04 -10.41 6.93
C LYS A 99 -30.71 -11.87 7.15
N VAL A 100 -30.73 -12.28 8.42
CA VAL A 100 -30.85 -13.69 8.79
C VAL A 100 -32.19 -14.15 8.22
N ILE A 101 -32.16 -14.88 7.11
CA ILE A 101 -33.33 -15.61 6.61
C ILE A 101 -33.48 -16.81 7.55
N GLN A 102 -34.34 -16.66 8.56
CA GLN A 102 -34.89 -17.80 9.27
C GLN A 102 -35.75 -18.60 8.28
N ARG A 103 -35.43 -19.88 8.11
CA ARG A 103 -36.29 -20.81 7.39
C ARG A 103 -37.56 -21.03 8.22
N PRO A 104 -38.77 -20.98 7.64
CA PRO A 104 -39.94 -21.55 8.28
C PRO A 104 -39.89 -23.08 8.18
N ASP A 105 -40.49 -23.71 9.18
CA ASP A 105 -40.51 -25.16 9.45
C ASP A 105 -41.10 -26.00 8.29
#